data_AF-A0A368EW14-F1
#
_entry.id   AF-A0A368EW14-F1
#
_cell.length_a   1.000
_cell.length_b   1.000
_cell.length_c   1.000
_cell.angle_alpha   90.00
_cell.angle_beta   90.00
_cell.angle_gamma   90.00
#
_symmetry.space_group_name_H-M   'P 1'
#
loop_
_entity.id
_entity.type
_entity.pdbx_description
1 polymer ?
#
loop_
_entity_poly.entity_id
_entity_poly.type
_entity_poly.pdbx_seq_one_letter_code
_entity_poly.pdbx_strand_id
1 'polypeptide(L)' 'MSNRRRHASDDYEIDAKRRRGMPEYDEVERRLQNLIIRVDESSATSSLESNLESLCGLLEADLDKYRTKIIEIVTFW' A
#
# COMPACT_ATOMS: atom_id res chain seq x y z
N MET A 1 -36.36 18.70 -35.45
CA MET A 1 -35.31 19.47 -34.74
C MET A 1 -35.30 18.97 -33.30
N SER A 2 -34.55 17.91 -33.01
CA SER A 2 -33.16 17.98 -32.47
C SER A 2 -33.19 18.62 -31.07
N ASN A 3 -33.02 17.88 -29.98
CA ASN A 3 -31.67 17.55 -29.53
C ASN A 3 -31.63 16.28 -28.64
N ARG A 4 -31.28 15.13 -29.24
CA ARG A 4 -30.71 13.98 -28.54
C ARG A 4 -29.20 14.19 -28.43
N ARG A 5 -28.69 14.69 -27.31
CA ARG A 5 -27.25 14.64 -26.94
C ARG A 5 -27.16 14.52 -25.41
N ARG A 6 -27.22 13.30 -24.87
CA ARG A 6 -26.07 12.47 -24.46
C ARG A 6 -25.17 13.21 -23.45
N HIS A 7 -25.58 13.20 -22.18
CA HIS A 7 -24.67 13.32 -21.04
C HIS A 7 -24.15 11.91 -20.74
N ALA A 8 -23.09 11.50 -21.44
CA ALA A 8 -22.45 10.20 -21.25
C ALA A 8 -20.92 10.32 -21.37
N SER A 9 -20.38 11.42 -20.84
CA SER A 9 -18.96 11.78 -21.01
C SER A 9 -18.17 11.80 -19.70
N ASP A 10 -18.81 11.81 -18.52
CA ASP A 10 -18.09 11.85 -17.23
C ASP A 10 -17.68 10.46 -16.71
N ASP A 11 -18.45 9.42 -17.03
CA ASP A 11 -18.20 8.08 -16.47
C ASP A 11 -16.95 7.40 -17.08
N TYR A 12 -16.62 7.75 -18.34
CA TYR A 12 -15.42 7.25 -19.01
C TYR A 12 -14.12 7.91 -18.52
N GLU A 13 -14.17 9.13 -17.96
CA GLU A 13 -12.98 9.82 -17.48
C GLU A 13 -12.53 9.29 -16.11
N ILE A 14 -13.48 8.84 -15.28
CA ILE A 14 -13.20 8.20 -14.00
C ILE A 14 -12.55 6.82 -14.22
N ASP A 15 -12.98 6.07 -15.24
CA ASP A 15 -12.37 4.78 -15.58
C ASP A 15 -10.99 4.92 -16.24
N ALA A 16 -10.75 5.98 -17.01
CA ALA A 16 -9.43 6.28 -17.57
C ALA A 16 -8.40 6.65 -16.48
N LYS A 17 -8.83 7.30 -15.39
CA LYS A 17 -7.98 7.55 -14.20
C LYS A 17 -7.69 6.29 -13.40
N ARG A 18 -8.64 5.36 -13.28
CA ARG A 18 -8.43 4.04 -12.63
C ARG A 18 -7.50 3.10 -13.40
N ARG A 19 -7.23 3.38 -14.68
CA ARG A 19 -6.27 2.63 -15.54
C ARG A 19 -4.90 3.28 -15.67
N ARG A 20 -4.61 4.37 -14.95
CA ARG A 20 -3.23 4.85 -14.81
C ARG A 20 -2.59 3.96 -13.75
N GLY A 21 -1.64 3.12 -14.19
CA GLY A 21 -1.09 1.99 -13.46
C GLY A 21 -1.02 2.19 -11.96
N MET A 22 -1.51 1.19 -11.21
CA MET A 22 -1.36 1.10 -9.76
C MET A 22 0.07 1.54 -9.43
N PRO A 23 0.25 2.68 -8.73
CA PRO A 23 1.58 3.21 -8.52
C PRO A 23 2.36 2.13 -7.79
N GLU A 24 3.58 1.86 -8.25
CA GLU A 24 4.52 0.90 -7.63
C GLU A 24 4.62 1.10 -6.10
N TYR A 25 4.37 2.33 -5.68
CA TYR A 25 4.22 2.76 -4.29
C TYR A 25 3.12 1.99 -3.52
N ASP A 26 1.94 1.76 -4.11
CA ASP A 26 0.83 1.03 -3.47
C ASP A 26 1.19 -0.45 -3.21
N GLU A 27 2.02 -1.05 -4.06
CA GLU A 27 2.45 -2.43 -3.86
C GLU A 27 3.46 -2.54 -2.72
N VAL A 28 4.41 -1.60 -2.63
CA VAL A 28 5.36 -1.53 -1.52
C VAL A 28 4.64 -1.23 -0.20
N GLU A 29 3.68 -0.30 -0.21
CA GLU A 29 2.85 -0.01 0.96
C GLU A 29 2.06 -1.24 1.44
N ARG A 30 1.44 -1.98 0.51
CA ARG A 30 0.71 -3.21 0.85
C ARG A 30 1.64 -4.29 1.41
N ARG A 31 2.87 -4.39 0.89
CA ARG A 31 3.89 -5.30 1.42
C ARG A 31 4.33 -4.91 2.82
N LEU A 32 4.62 -3.63 3.06
CA LEU A 32 4.96 -3.09 4.39
C LEU A 32 3.84 -3.38 5.40
N GLN A 33 2.59 -3.10 5.02
CA GLN A 33 1.44 -3.34 5.88
C GLN A 33 1.31 -4.83 6.26
N ASN A 34 1.45 -5.74 5.28
CA ASN A 34 1.39 -7.18 5.55
C ASN A 34 2.54 -7.66 6.45
N LEU A 35 3.76 -7.14 6.25
CA LEU A 35 4.92 -7.50 7.05
C LEU A 35 4.78 -7.03 8.50
N ILE A 36 4.31 -5.80 8.72
CA ILE A 36 4.12 -5.24 10.07
C ILE A 36 2.99 -5.97 10.81
N ILE A 37 1.83 -6.17 10.16
CA ILE A 37 0.66 -6.79 10.81
C ILE A 37 0.89 -8.27 11.14
N ARG A 38 1.66 -8.98 10.31
CA ARG A 38 1.77 -10.46 10.38
C ARG A 38 3.13 -10.94 10.89
N VAL A 39 3.90 -10.07 11.56
CA VAL A 39 5.25 -10.39 12.06
C VAL A 39 5.26 -11.57 13.05
N ASP A 40 4.18 -11.73 13.81
CA ASP A 40 3.98 -12.82 14.78
C ASP A 40 3.36 -14.09 14.15
N GLU A 41 2.79 -13.98 12.94
CA GLU A 41 2.09 -15.09 12.28
C GLU A 41 3.00 -15.93 11.36
N SER A 42 4.20 -15.44 11.02
CA SER A 42 5.09 -16.08 10.04
C SER A 42 6.05 -17.10 10.66
N SER A 43 5.58 -18.34 10.72
CA SER A 43 6.26 -19.65 10.58
C SER A 43 7.55 -19.98 11.37
N ALA A 44 7.37 -20.87 12.35
CA ALA A 44 8.02 -22.19 12.56
C ALA A 44 9.56 -22.39 12.54
N THR A 45 10.37 -21.47 11.99
CA THR A 45 11.84 -21.65 11.79
C THR A 45 12.68 -20.48 12.29
N SER A 46 12.11 -19.30 12.47
CA SER A 46 12.76 -18.12 13.04
C SER A 46 12.06 -17.68 14.32
N SER A 47 12.81 -17.15 15.29
CA SER A 47 12.22 -16.57 16.49
C SER A 47 11.53 -15.24 16.15
N LEU A 48 10.49 -14.89 16.92
CA LEU A 48 9.85 -13.58 16.84
C LEU A 48 10.88 -12.44 16.96
N GLU A 49 11.89 -12.62 17.82
CA GLU A 49 12.97 -11.67 18.03
C GLU A 49 13.80 -11.42 16.75
N SER A 50 14.16 -12.50 16.04
CA SER A 50 14.86 -12.40 14.75
C SER A 50 13.99 -11.78 13.65
N ASN A 51 12.68 -12.06 13.67
CA ASN A 51 11.73 -11.44 12.73
C ASN A 51 11.59 -9.94 12.98
N LEU A 52 11.49 -9.51 14.25
CA LEU A 52 11.40 -8.11 14.62
C LEU A 52 12.68 -7.34 14.28
N GLU A 53 13.85 -7.94 14.55
CA GLU A 53 15.14 -7.33 14.20
C GLU A 53 15.25 -7.12 12.68
N SER A 54 14.86 -8.13 11.90
CA SER A 54 14.85 -8.04 10.43
C SER A 54 13.84 -7.00 9.93
N LEU A 55 12.65 -6.93 10.54
CA LEU A 55 11.62 -5.94 10.20
C LEU A 55 12.10 -4.51 10.50
N CYS A 56 12.74 -4.28 11.65
CA CYS A 56 13.33 -2.98 11.98
C CYS A 56 14.35 -2.55 10.93
N GLY A 57 15.26 -3.43 10.53
CA GLY A 57 16.25 -3.11 9.49
C GLY A 57 15.63 -2.75 8.14
N LEU A 58 14.54 -3.42 7.75
CA LEU A 58 13.80 -3.09 6.53
C LEU A 58 13.08 -1.75 6.64
N LEU A 59 12.41 -1.49 7.76
CA LEU A 59 11.70 -0.23 7.98
C LEU A 59 12.66 0.95 7.99
N GLU A 60 13.82 0.82 8.65
CA GLU A 60 14.86 1.85 8.67
C GLU A 60 15.37 2.20 7.26
N ALA A 61 15.61 1.20 6.41
CA ALA A 61 16.06 1.40 5.04
C ALA A 61 15.01 2.16 4.18
N ASP A 62 13.73 1.96 4.47
CA ASP A 62 12.61 2.53 3.72
C ASP A 62 12.03 3.82 4.35
N LEU A 63 12.55 4.26 5.49
CA LEU A 63 12.03 5.43 6.22
C LEU A 63 12.02 6.70 5.37
N ASP A 64 13.08 7.00 4.63
CA ASP A 64 13.16 8.24 3.85
C ASP A 64 12.08 8.32 2.77
N LYS A 65 11.66 7.17 2.25
CA LYS A 65 10.65 7.09 1.21
C LYS A 65 9.25 6.97 1.78
N TYR A 66 9.03 6.19 2.84
CA TYR A 66 7.69 5.80 3.32
C TYR A 66 7.36 6.22 4.76
N ARG A 67 8.12 7.16 5.35
CA ARG A 67 7.98 7.62 6.75
C ARG A 67 6.53 7.78 7.21
N THR A 68 5.75 8.60 6.52
CA THR A 68 4.36 8.90 6.91
C THR A 68 3.51 7.64 6.95
N LYS A 69 3.70 6.74 5.98
CA LYS A 69 2.91 5.52 5.86
C LYS A 69 3.28 4.48 6.90
N ILE A 70 4.57 4.32 7.17
CA ILE A 70 5.07 3.46 8.26
C ILE A 70 4.49 3.94 9.60
N ILE A 71 4.53 5.25 9.87
CA ILE A 71 3.94 5.84 11.08
C ILE A 71 2.43 5.54 11.14
N GLU A 72 1.69 5.77 10.05
CA GLU A 72 0.25 5.46 10.00
C GLU A 72 -0.03 3.99 10.35
N ILE A 73 0.71 3.05 9.76
CA ILE A 73 0.50 1.61 10.00
C ILE A 73 0.86 1.22 11.44
N VAL A 74 1.91 1.78 12.02
CA VAL A 74 2.32 1.42 13.40
C VAL A 74 1.44 2.08 14.46
N THR A 75 0.87 3.25 14.19
CA THR A 75 0.12 4.03 15.19
C THR A 75 -1.40 3.81 15.18
N PHE A 76 -1.99 3.36 14.07
CA PHE A 76 -3.44 3.20 13.94
C PHE A 76 -3.95 1.76 14.11
N TRP A 77 -3.08 0.83 14.49
CA TRP A 77 -3.43 -0.56 14.81
C TRP A 77 -3.20 -0.88 16.27
#